data_AF-A0A9E1Y637-F1
#
_entry.id   AF-A0A9E1Y637-F1
#
_cell.length_a   1.000
_cell.length_b   1.000
_cell.length_c   1.000
_cell.angle_alpha   90.00
_cell.angle_beta   90.00
_cell.angle_gamma   90.00
#
_symmetry.space_group_name_H-M   'P 1'
#
loop_
_entity.id
_entity.type
_entity.pdbx_description
1 polymer ?
#
loop_
_entity_poly.entity_id
_entity_poly.type
_entity_poly.pdbx_seq_one_letter_code
_entity_poly.pdbx_strand_id
1 'polypeptide(L)' 'MAMLDYAAKLTSRPSDMIESDLIKLRDNSFNDRAILDINQIISYFAYVNRVADGLGVELEDFWDKK' A
#
# COMPACT_ATOMS: atom_id res chain seq x y z
N MET A 1 1.34 11.77 -7.85
CA MET A 1 2.13 10.54 -8.02
C MET A 1 2.78 10.05 -6.73
N ALA A 2 3.42 10.93 -5.92
CA ALA A 2 4.22 10.53 -4.75
C ALA A 2 3.61 9.48 -3.80
N MET A 3 2.33 9.60 -3.45
CA MET A 3 1.63 8.60 -2.63
C MET A 3 1.55 7.21 -3.29
N LEU A 4 1.25 7.16 -4.60
CA LEU A 4 1.16 5.91 -5.35
C LEU A 4 2.53 5.30 -5.61
N ASP A 5 3.56 6.13 -5.84
CA ASP A 5 4.94 5.66 -5.98
C ASP A 5 5.45 5.06 -4.66
N TYR A 6 5.13 5.71 -3.54
CA TYR A 6 5.39 5.19 -2.20
C TYR A 6 4.65 3.86 -1.96
N ALA A 7 3.37 3.77 -2.35
CA ALA A 7 2.60 2.53 -2.27
C ALA A 7 3.22 1.39 -3.08
N ALA A 8 3.57 1.65 -4.34
CA ALA A 8 4.20 0.66 -5.20
C ALA A 8 5.52 0.15 -4.62
N LYS A 9 6.37 1.06 -4.12
CA LYS A 9 7.65 0.68 -3.49
C LYS A 9 7.44 -0.13 -2.21
N LEU A 10 6.60 0.34 -1.29
CA LEU A 10 6.34 -0.32 -0.01
C LEU A 10 5.74 -1.72 -0.19
N THR A 11 4.88 -1.92 -1.18
CA THR A 11 4.29 -3.24 -1.46
C THR A 11 5.30 -4.21 -2.08
N SER A 12 6.12 -3.75 -3.02
CA SER A 12 7.02 -4.59 -3.83
C SER A 12 8.39 -4.84 -3.19
N ARG A 13 8.95 -3.83 -2.52
CA ARG A 13 10.32 -3.81 -1.99
C ARG A 13 10.36 -3.10 -0.63
N PRO A 14 9.65 -3.62 0.39
CA PRO A 14 9.59 -2.98 1.70
C PRO A 14 10.95 -2.86 2.39
N SER A 15 11.91 -3.75 2.08
CA SER A 15 13.29 -3.70 2.59
C SER A 15 14.09 -2.48 2.10
N ASP A 16 13.68 -1.88 0.98
CA ASP A 16 14.43 -0.81 0.32
C ASP A 16 13.93 0.58 0.74
N MET A 17 12.98 0.65 1.68
CA MET A 17 12.40 1.90 2.15
C MET A 17 13.43 2.72 2.92
N ILE A 18 13.54 4.01 2.56
CA ILE A 18 14.51 4.94 3.12
C ILE A 18 13.84 6.28 3.43
N GLU A 19 14.51 7.14 4.21
CA GLU A 19 13.97 8.43 4.63
C GLU A 19 13.58 9.34 3.45
N SER A 20 14.30 9.28 2.33
CA SER A 20 13.98 10.10 1.15
C SER A 20 12.63 9.76 0.51
N ASP A 21 12.07 8.57 0.76
CA ASP A 21 10.71 8.23 0.33
C ASP A 21 9.67 8.99 1.16
N LEU A 22 9.95 9.25 2.45
CA LEU A 22 9.10 10.04 3.33
C LEU A 22 9.20 11.54 3.03
N ILE A 23 10.41 12.03 2.71
CA ILE A 23 10.63 13.43 2.30
C ILE A 23 9.77 13.78 1.09
N LYS A 24 9.72 12.91 0.07
CA LYS A 24 8.85 13.12 -1.11
C LYS A 24 7.37 13.26 -0.75
N LEU A 25 6.89 12.55 0.26
CA LEU A 25 5.52 12.71 0.74
C LEU A 25 5.34 14.06 1.46
N ARG A 26 6.29 14.46 2.31
CA ARG A 26 6.26 15.77 2.99
C ARG A 26 6.28 16.93 2.00
N ASP A 27 7.09 16.84 0.95
CA ASP A 27 7.15 17.83 -0.14
C ASP A 27 5.81 17.95 -0.89
N ASN A 28 4.96 16.92 -0.82
CA ASN A 28 3.60 16.91 -1.35
C ASN A 28 2.54 17.28 -0.30
N SER A 29 2.95 18.00 0.75
CA SER A 29 2.07 18.52 1.83
C SER A 29 1.40 17.44 2.69
N PHE A 30 1.90 16.20 2.69
CA PHE A 30 1.49 15.20 3.67
C PHE A 30 2.20 15.45 5.00
N ASN A 31 1.43 15.67 6.06
CA ASN A 31 1.97 15.71 7.42
C ASN A 31 2.28 14.28 7.92
N ASP A 32 3.01 14.17 9.03
CA ASP A 32 3.43 12.86 9.56
C ASP A 32 2.24 11.93 9.89
N ARG A 33 1.10 12.51 10.28
CA ARG A 33 -0.12 11.71 10.52
C ARG A 33 -0.66 11.10 9.23
N ALA A 34 -0.75 11.89 8.17
CA ALA A 34 -1.18 11.40 6.86
C ALA A 34 -0.21 10.36 6.29
N ILE A 35 1.10 10.54 6.50
CA ILE A 35 2.13 9.55 6.09
C ILE A 35 1.93 8.23 6.84
N LEU A 36 1.63 8.28 8.14
CA LEU A 36 1.30 7.10 8.93
C LEU A 36 0.05 6.40 8.39
N ASP A 37 -1.02 7.16 8.15
CA ASP A 37 -2.27 6.60 7.64
C ASP A 37 -2.05 5.94 6.25
N ILE A 38 -1.29 6.59 5.36
CA ILE A 38 -0.87 6.03 4.06
C ILE A 38 -0.15 4.70 4.24
N ASN A 39 0.89 4.68 5.09
CA ASN A 39 1.69 3.48 5.34
C ASN A 39 0.85 2.32 5.88
N GLN A 40 -0.05 2.59 6.84
CA GLN A 40 -0.92 1.59 7.44
C GLN A 40 -1.88 0.98 6.42
N ILE A 41 -2.53 1.81 5.60
CA ILE A 41 -3.46 1.34 4.56
C ILE A 41 -2.73 0.44 3.56
N ILE A 42 -1.58 0.90 3.04
CA ILE A 42 -0.79 0.13 2.07
C ILE A 42 -0.36 -1.22 2.66
N SER A 43 0.16 -1.20 3.88
CA SER A 43 0.67 -2.40 4.56
C SER A 43 -0.46 -3.39 4.85
N TYR A 44 -1.63 -2.90 5.26
CA TYR A 44 -2.81 -3.73 5.51
C TYR A 44 -3.27 -4.46 4.24
N PHE A 45 -3.43 -3.74 3.12
CA PHE A 45 -3.80 -4.38 1.84
C PHE A 45 -2.72 -5.35 1.36
N ALA A 46 -1.44 -5.01 1.53
CA ALA A 46 -0.37 -5.92 1.16
C ALA A 46 -0.39 -7.21 2.01
N TYR A 47 -0.81 -7.15 3.27
CA TYR A 47 -1.04 -8.34 4.10
C TYR A 47 -2.25 -9.14 3.62
N VAL A 48 -3.41 -8.48 3.47
CA VAL A 48 -4.66 -9.13 3.05
C VAL A 48 -4.51 -9.82 1.70
N ASN A 49 -3.87 -9.17 0.73
CA ASN A 49 -3.61 -9.76 -0.59
C ASN A 49 -2.76 -11.02 -0.47
N ARG A 50 -1.69 -11.01 0.34
CA ARG A 50 -0.86 -12.21 0.56
C ARG A 50 -1.63 -13.35 1.22
N VAL A 51 -2.56 -13.05 2.11
CA VAL A 51 -3.43 -14.06 2.74
C VAL A 51 -4.40 -14.64 1.71
N ALA A 52 -5.09 -13.78 0.96
CA ALA A 52 -6.05 -14.21 -0.05
C ALA A 52 -5.38 -15.02 -1.16
N ASP A 53 -4.34 -14.47 -1.79
CA ASP A 53 -3.62 -15.11 -2.89
C ASP A 53 -2.86 -16.35 -2.42
N GLY A 54 -2.27 -16.30 -1.23
CA GLY A 54 -1.51 -17.42 -0.67
C GLY A 54 -2.37 -18.63 -0.28
N LEU A 55 -3.66 -18.41 -0.02
CA LEU A 55 -4.64 -19.47 0.26
C LEU A 55 -5.53 -19.80 -0.94
N GLY A 56 -5.44 -19.07 -2.04
CA GLY A 56 -6.29 -19.25 -3.22
C GLY A 56 -7.76 -18.87 -2.96
N VAL A 57 -8.01 -17.80 -2.20
CA VAL A 57 -9.37 -17.31 -1.92
C VAL A 57 -9.99 -16.77 -3.21
N GLU A 58 -11.14 -17.33 -3.59
CA GLU A 58 -11.92 -16.87 -4.74
C GLU A 58 -12.86 -15.72 -4.37
N LEU A 59 -13.19 -14.88 -5.35
CA LEU A 59 -14.19 -13.83 -5.19
C LEU A 59 -15.60 -14.44 -5.09
N GLU A 60 -16.49 -13.72 -4.43
CA GLU A 60 -17.89 -14.13 -4.30
C GLU A 60 -18.63 -14.06 -5.65
N ASP A 61 -19.48 -15.04 -5.94
CA ASP A 61 -20.21 -15.19 -7.22
C ASP A 61 -21.01 -13.95 -7.68
N PHE A 62 -21.30 -12.99 -6.80
CA PHE A 62 -22.00 -11.77 -7.18
C PHE A 62 -21.12 -10.79 -7.96
N TRP A 63 -19.79 -10.89 -7.87
CA TRP A 63 -18.85 -10.07 -8.64
C TRP A 63 -18.83 -10.46 -10.13
N ASP A 64 -19.24 -11.68 -10.46
CA ASP A 64 -19.30 -12.20 -11.85
C ASP A 64 -20.57 -11.78 -12.59
N LYS A 65 -21.59 -11.28 -11.90
CA LYS A 65 -22.90 -10.90 -12.48
C LYS A 65 -22.91 -9.52 -13.16
N LYS A 66 -21.78 -9.08 -13.72
CA LYS A 66 -21.67 -7.79 -14.41
C LYS A 66 -22.32 -7.79 -15.79
#